data_AF-A0A434I8T8-F1
#
_entry.id   AF-A0A434I8T8-F1
#
_cell.length_a   1.000
_cell.length_b   1.000
_cell.length_c   1.000
_cell.angle_alpha   90.00
_cell.angle_beta   90.00
_cell.angle_gamma   90.00
#
_symmetry.space_group_name_H-M   'P 1'
#
loop_
_entity.id
_entity.type
_entity.pdbx_description
1 polymer ?
#
loop_
_entity_poly.entity_id
_entity_poly.type
_entity_poly.pdbx_seq_one_letter_code
_entity_poly.pdbx_strand_id
1 'polypeptide(L)'
;QWYDDLLHAFSGVWALAAAFISHRQAVFYFKLFGSVYLFDGVLGLITGSGCLDAGIFINGFRSLNDIEFPARFFANLPHLVIGGFAVYVGFRLARRIHEHFATA
;
A
#
# COMPACT_ATOMS: atom_id res chain seq x y z
N GLN A 1 6.98 12.85 8.76
CA GLN A 1 8.00 13.40 7.85
C GLN A 1 9.20 12.46 7.88
N TRP A 2 10.27 12.67 8.66
CA TRP A 2 11.45 11.76 8.63
C TRP A 2 11.19 10.25 8.82
N TYR A 3 10.27 9.86 9.72
CA TYR A 3 9.90 8.45 9.91
C TYR A 3 9.20 7.87 8.66
N ASP A 4 8.36 8.68 8.04
CA ASP A 4 7.58 8.32 6.86
C ASP A 4 8.49 8.21 5.63
N ASP A 5 9.38 9.19 5.44
CA ASP A 5 10.40 9.17 4.37
C ASP A 5 11.32 7.95 4.46
N LEU A 6 11.72 7.57 5.69
CA LEU A 6 12.56 6.40 5.92
C LEU A 6 11.81 5.10 5.62
N LEU A 7 10.52 5.00 6.00
CA LEU A 7 9.68 3.85 5.71
C LEU A 7 9.50 3.68 4.20
N HIS A 8 9.25 4.78 3.47
CA HIS A 8 9.17 4.79 2.02
C HIS A 8 10.50 4.38 1.37
N ALA A 9 11.62 4.95 1.81
CA ALA A 9 12.95 4.59 1.31
C ALA A 9 13.26 3.10 1.51
N PHE A 10 12.98 2.57 2.70
CA PHE A 10 13.15 1.15 3.01
C PHE A 10 12.27 0.27 2.10
N SER A 11 11.00 0.63 1.92
CA SER A 11 10.10 -0.10 1.03
C SER A 11 10.58 -0.09 -0.42
N GLY A 12 11.20 1.00 -0.88
CA GLY A 12 11.77 1.12 -2.22
C GLY A 12 13.02 0.26 -2.41
N VAL A 13 13.92 0.24 -1.43
CA VAL A 13 15.10 -0.65 -1.45
C VAL A 13 14.65 -2.12 -1.44
N TRP A 14 13.63 -2.46 -0.65
CA TRP A 14 13.07 -3.82 -0.67
C TRP A 14 12.49 -4.14 -2.05
N ALA A 15 11.69 -3.24 -2.65
CA ALA A 15 11.13 -3.46 -3.98
C ALA A 15 12.22 -3.79 -5.01
N LEU A 16 13.31 -3.02 -4.99
CA LEU A 16 14.46 -3.21 -5.85
C LEU A 16 15.11 -4.57 -5.62
N ALA A 17 15.40 -4.93 -4.37
CA ALA A 17 15.97 -6.22 -4.02
C ALA A 17 15.05 -7.38 -4.45
N ALA A 18 13.75 -7.28 -4.20
CA ALA A 18 12.77 -8.30 -4.57
C ALA A 18 12.71 -8.51 -6.09
N ALA A 19 12.82 -7.43 -6.87
CA ALA A 19 12.87 -7.49 -8.33
C ALA A 19 14.10 -8.23 -8.85
N PHE A 20 15.26 -8.07 -8.21
CA PHE A 20 16.49 -8.75 -8.61
C PHE A 20 16.62 -10.20 -8.09
N ILE A 21 15.97 -10.54 -6.98
CA ILE A 21 16.10 -11.88 -6.38
C ILE A 21 15.28 -12.93 -7.13
N SER A 22 13.96 -12.72 -7.29
CA SER A 22 13.12 -13.64 -8.04
C SER A 22 11.69 -13.11 -8.25
N HIS A 23 10.99 -13.67 -9.24
CA HIS A 23 9.56 -13.44 -9.43
C HIS A 23 8.75 -13.70 -8.14
N ARG A 24 9.05 -14.77 -7.39
CA ARG A 24 8.35 -15.07 -6.13
C ARG A 24 8.51 -13.95 -5.10
N GLN A 25 9.70 -13.36 -4.99
CA GLN A 25 9.95 -12.24 -4.08
C GLN A 25 9.22 -10.98 -4.51
N ALA A 26 9.21 -10.65 -5.81
CA ALA A 26 8.44 -9.52 -6.34
C ALA A 26 6.94 -9.69 -6.05
N VAL A 27 6.39 -10.88 -6.28
CA VAL A 27 4.97 -11.18 -5.96
C VAL A 27 4.71 -11.06 -4.46
N PHE A 28 5.61 -11.55 -3.61
CA PHE A 28 5.48 -11.40 -2.17
C PHE A 28 5.47 -9.93 -1.74
N TYR A 29 6.38 -9.12 -2.29
CA TYR A 29 6.42 -7.68 -2.06
C TYR A 29 5.08 -7.01 -2.41
N PHE A 30 4.55 -7.25 -3.61
CA PHE A 30 3.26 -6.70 -4.04
C PHE A 30 2.09 -7.13 -3.16
N LYS A 31 2.08 -8.39 -2.71
CA LYS A 31 1.05 -8.89 -1.78
C LYS A 31 1.14 -8.20 -0.43
N LEU A 32 2.34 -8.11 0.15
CA LEU A 32 2.54 -7.57 1.48
C LEU A 32 2.35 -6.05 1.51
N PHE A 33 3.20 -5.32 0.80
CA PHE A 33 3.18 -3.86 0.80
C PHE A 33 1.91 -3.31 0.14
N GLY A 34 1.43 -3.96 -0.93
CA GLY A 34 0.18 -3.55 -1.56
C GLY A 34 -1.02 -3.67 -0.63
N SER A 35 -1.12 -4.77 0.14
CA SER A 35 -2.22 -4.94 1.09
C SER A 35 -2.14 -3.93 2.23
N VAL A 36 -0.94 -3.68 2.75
CA VAL A 36 -0.73 -2.69 3.83
C VAL A 36 -1.06 -1.27 3.35
N TYR A 37 -0.60 -0.87 2.16
CA TYR A 37 -0.90 0.45 1.57
C TYR A 37 -2.40 0.62 1.29
N LEU A 38 -3.05 -0.40 0.74
CA LEU A 38 -4.48 -0.33 0.46
C LEU A 38 -5.27 -0.23 1.77
N PHE A 39 -4.92 -1.05 2.77
CA PHE A 39 -5.54 -1.00 4.09
C PHE A 39 -5.37 0.37 4.73
N ASP A 40 -4.18 0.96 4.62
CA ASP A 40 -3.91 2.30 5.12
C ASP A 40 -4.79 3.37 4.47
N GLY A 41 -4.85 3.39 3.13
CA GLY A 41 -5.70 4.33 2.40
C GLY A 41 -7.18 4.17 2.71
N VAL A 42 -7.66 2.93 2.90
CA VAL A 42 -9.05 2.66 3.33
C VAL A 42 -9.28 3.17 4.75
N LEU A 43 -8.35 2.90 5.68
CA LEU A 43 -8.46 3.40 7.04
C LEU A 43 -8.46 4.92 7.07
N GLY A 44 -7.48 5.58 6.45
CA GLY A 44 -7.41 7.04 6.45
C GLY A 44 -8.61 7.69 5.76
N LEU A 45 -9.18 7.03 4.74
CA LEU A 45 -10.45 7.46 4.13
C LEU A 45 -11.63 7.35 5.09
N ILE A 46 -11.70 6.32 5.93
CA ILE A 46 -12.82 6.09 6.87
C ILE A 46 -12.65 6.91 8.16
N THR A 47 -11.42 7.05 8.67
CA THR A 47 -11.12 7.55 10.02
C THR A 47 -10.47 8.94 10.05
N GLY A 48 -9.99 9.44 8.91
CA GLY A 48 -9.20 10.68 8.86
C GLY A 48 -7.76 10.54 9.37
N SER A 49 -7.32 9.34 9.77
CA SER A 49 -5.97 9.04 10.26
C SER A 49 -5.43 7.76 9.60
N GLY A 50 -4.29 7.86 8.92
CA GLY A 50 -3.55 6.68 8.40
C GLY A 50 -2.80 5.92 9.50
N CYS A 51 -2.55 4.65 9.28
CA CYS A 51 -1.78 3.73 10.12
C CYS A 51 -0.28 3.70 9.76
N LEU A 52 0.08 3.86 8.47
CA LEU A 52 1.46 3.87 7.95
C LEU A 52 2.24 5.09 8.42
N ASP A 53 1.59 6.25 8.50
CA ASP A 53 2.17 7.48 9.05
C ASP A 53 2.22 7.48 10.59
N ALA A 54 1.87 6.35 11.22
CA ALA A 54 1.57 6.23 12.65
C ALA A 54 0.46 7.20 13.13
N GLY A 55 -0.30 7.79 12.21
CA GLY A 55 -1.31 8.82 12.48
C GLY A 55 -2.38 8.36 13.46
N ILE A 56 -2.83 7.11 13.37
CA ILE A 56 -3.77 6.49 14.33
C ILE A 56 -3.15 6.35 15.73
N PHE A 57 -1.86 6.01 15.84
CA PHE A 57 -1.19 5.84 17.13
C PHE A 57 -0.82 7.17 17.80
N ILE A 58 -0.66 8.23 17.01
CA ILE A 58 -0.26 9.57 17.49
C ILE A 58 -1.48 10.48 17.73
N ASN A 59 -2.46 10.46 16.82
CA ASN A 59 -3.61 11.38 16.84
C ASN A 59 -4.93 10.69 17.20
N GLY A 60 -4.96 9.36 17.34
CA GLY A 60 -6.19 8.60 17.48
C GLY A 60 -7.09 8.67 16.24
N PHE A 61 -8.35 8.27 16.41
CA PHE A 61 -9.40 8.52 15.44
C PHE A 61 -9.72 10.02 15.42
N ARG A 62 -9.54 10.68 14.28
CA ARG A 62 -9.95 12.09 14.12
C ARG A 62 -11.45 12.15 13.85
N SER A 63 -12.12 13.18 14.37
CA SER A 63 -13.54 13.36 14.08
C SER A 63 -13.69 13.65 12.59
N LEU A 64 -14.68 13.02 11.94
CA LEU A 64 -14.95 13.23 10.52
C LEU A 64 -15.35 14.68 10.19
N ASN A 65 -15.66 15.47 11.23
CA ASN A 65 -15.98 16.89 11.16
C ASN A 65 -14.74 17.80 11.19
N ASP A 66 -13.55 17.28 11.51
CA ASP A 66 -12.32 18.08 11.61
C ASP A 66 -11.64 18.28 10.26
N ILE A 67 -11.89 17.37 9.30
CA ILE A 67 -11.29 17.40 7.97
C ILE A 67 -12.38 17.14 6.94
N GLU A 68 -12.58 18.09 6.03
CA GLU A 68 -13.55 17.97 4.95
C GLU A 68 -13.28 16.72 4.08
N PHE A 69 -14.36 16.09 3.62
CA PHE A 69 -14.28 14.86 2.83
C PHE A 69 -13.35 14.95 1.60
N PRO A 70 -13.36 16.03 0.78
CA PRO A 70 -12.46 16.12 -0.36
C PRO A 70 -10.98 16.07 0.06
N ALA A 71 -10.59 16.77 1.12
CA ALA A 71 -9.22 16.77 1.60
C ALA A 71 -8.78 15.37 2.06
N ARG A 72 -9.65 14.65 2.79
CA ARG A 72 -9.39 13.26 3.21
C ARG A 72 -9.28 12.31 2.02
N PHE A 73 -10.18 12.45 1.04
CA PHE A 73 -10.18 11.61 -0.14
C PHE A 73 -8.87 11.77 -0.92
N PHE A 74 -8.48 13.01 -1.25
CA PHE A 74 -7.27 13.26 -2.01
C PHE A 74 -5.98 12.93 -1.24
N ALA A 75 -5.97 13.06 0.09
CA ALA A 75 -4.83 12.65 0.91
C ALA A 75 -4.61 11.12 0.89
N ASN A 76 -5.68 10.33 0.83
CA ASN A 76 -5.60 8.86 0.84
C ASN A 76 -5.62 8.24 -0.57
N LEU A 77 -5.96 9.02 -1.60
CA LEU A 77 -6.07 8.55 -2.97
C LEU A 77 -4.79 7.87 -3.49
N PRO A 78 -3.56 8.38 -3.23
CA PRO A 78 -2.34 7.69 -3.64
C PRO A 78 -2.22 6.28 -3.04
N HIS A 79 -2.54 6.12 -1.76
CA HIS A 79 -2.52 4.83 -1.06
C HIS A 79 -3.54 3.85 -1.63
N LEU A 80 -4.76 4.33 -1.93
CA LEU A 80 -5.81 3.52 -2.55
C LEU A 80 -5.44 3.06 -3.96
N VAL A 81 -4.93 3.96 -4.79
CA VAL A 81 -4.59 3.65 -6.19
C VAL A 81 -3.36 2.73 -6.27
N ILE A 82 -2.27 3.10 -5.60
CA ILE A 82 -1.02 2.34 -5.65
C ILE A 82 -1.18 1.01 -4.90
N GLY A 83 -1.78 1.03 -3.71
CA GLY A 83 -2.06 -0.18 -2.93
C GLY A 83 -3.02 -1.11 -3.67
N GLY A 84 -4.11 -0.57 -4.25
CA GLY A 84 -5.06 -1.34 -5.04
C GLY A 84 -4.43 -1.99 -6.27
N PHE A 85 -3.59 -1.24 -6.99
CA PHE A 85 -2.85 -1.78 -8.13
C PHE A 85 -1.85 -2.85 -7.70
N ALA A 86 -1.10 -2.64 -6.61
CA ALA A 86 -0.17 -3.63 -6.07
C ALA A 86 -0.87 -4.92 -5.63
N VAL A 87 -2.03 -4.83 -4.97
CA VAL A 87 -2.88 -6.00 -4.63
C VAL A 87 -3.34 -6.72 -5.90
N TYR A 88 -3.80 -5.99 -6.91
CA TYR A 88 -4.17 -6.58 -8.20
C TYR A 88 -2.99 -7.34 -8.83
N VAL A 89 -1.80 -6.74 -8.85
CA VAL A 89 -0.59 -7.38 -9.38
C VAL A 89 -0.25 -8.64 -8.59
N GLY A 90 -0.17 -8.54 -7.26
CA GLY A 90 0.25 -9.61 -6.37
C GLY A 90 -0.70 -10.81 -6.34
N PHE A 91 -2.02 -10.60 -6.38
CA PHE A 91 -3.01 -11.67 -6.22
C PHE A 91 -3.66 -12.14 -7.53
N ARG A 92 -3.81 -11.26 -8.52
CA ARG A 92 -4.51 -11.58 -9.77
C ARG A 92 -3.58 -11.74 -10.95
N LEU A 93 -2.77 -10.73 -11.25
CA LEU A 93 -1.88 -10.77 -12.42
C LEU A 93 -0.81 -11.85 -12.30
N ALA A 94 -0.13 -11.91 -11.14
CA ALA A 94 0.90 -12.91 -10.87
C ALA A 94 0.41 -14.35 -11.04
N ARG A 95 -0.83 -14.63 -10.59
CA ARG A 95 -1.46 -15.94 -10.75
C ARG A 95 -1.73 -16.26 -12.22
N ARG A 96 -2.31 -15.32 -12.98
CA ARG A 96 -2.57 -15.51 -14.41
C ARG A 96 -1.31 -15.79 -15.21
N ILE A 97 -0.23 -15.06 -14.92
CA ILE A 97 1.06 -15.25 -15.58
C ILE A 97 1.60 -16.65 -15.28
N HIS A 98 1.55 -17.08 -14.01
CA HIS A 98 1.98 -18.42 -13.63
C HIS A 98 1.17 -19.52 -14.32
N GLU A 99 -0.16 -19.38 -14.37
CA GLU A 99 -1.06 -20.32 -15.07
C GLU A 99 -0.73 -20.41 -16.57
N HIS A 100 -0.51 -19.27 -17.24
CA HIS A 100 -0.19 -19.25 -18.66
C HIS A 100 1.08 -20.03 -19.00
N PHE A 101 2.14 -19.84 -18.21
CA PHE A 101 3.39 -20.59 -18.39
C PHE A 101 3.34 -22.05 -17.93
N ALA A 102 2.42 -22.41 -17.04
CA ALA A 102 2.22 -23.81 -16.65
C ALA A 102 1.48 -24.63 -17.72
N THR A 103 0.75 -23.96 -18.62
CA THR A 103 -0.02 -24.58 -19.72
C THR A 103 0.64 -24.50 -21.08
N ALA A 104 1.73 -23.73 -21.21
CA ALA A 104 2.50 -23.56 -22.45
C ALA A 104 3.62 -24.60 -22.56
#